data_AF-A0A3B5KT13-F1
#
_entry.id   AF-A0A3B5KT13-F1
#
_cell.length_a   1.000
_cell.length_b   1.000
_cell.length_c   1.000
_cell.angle_alpha   90.00
_cell.angle_beta   90.00
_cell.angle_gamma   90.00
#
_symmetry.space_group_name_H-M   'P 1'
#
loop_
_entity.id
_entity.type
_entity.pdbx_description
1 polymer ?
#
loop_
_entity_poly.entity_id
_entity_poly.type
_entity_poly.pdbx_seq_one_letter_code
_entity_poly.pdbx_strand_id
1 'polypeptide(L)'
;MSLQEISENVKLAREYALLGNYSSASVLYHGLLDQIKNYMYAVRDGGVHQRWQQLWQEINEESRQVQDIMSTLQSFQLDMAPAKPSNHDDFEMRPAHVEPRYSILSVTQFVFLALCSAPE
;
A
#
# COMPACT_ATOMS: atom_id res chain seq x y z
N MET A 1 18.07 0.40 -20.04
CA MET A 1 16.82 0.91 -19.46
C MET A 1 16.10 1.74 -20.50
N SER A 2 14.91 1.30 -20.90
CA SER A 2 14.08 2.02 -21.87
C SER A 2 12.96 2.80 -21.17
N LEU A 3 12.45 3.86 -21.81
CA LEU A 3 11.28 4.61 -21.32
C LEU A 3 10.06 3.70 -21.09
N GLN A 4 9.91 2.69 -21.96
CA GLN A 4 8.81 1.73 -21.91
C GLN A 4 8.85 0.89 -20.63
N GLU A 5 10.03 0.43 -20.26
CA GLU A 5 10.26 -0.37 -19.04
C GLU A 5 9.89 0.41 -17.77
N ILE A 6 10.21 1.71 -17.72
CA ILE A 6 9.82 2.59 -16.60
C ILE A 6 8.29 2.72 -16.54
N SER A 7 7.63 2.92 -17.68
CA SER A 7 6.17 3.03 -17.75
C SER A 7 5.46 1.74 -17.31
N GLU A 8 5.96 0.59 -17.75
CA GLU A 8 5.45 -0.73 -17.35
C GLU A 8 5.63 -0.97 -15.85
N ASN A 9 6.79 -0.65 -15.30
CA ASN A 9 7.06 -0.77 -13.87
C ASN A 9 6.17 0.15 -13.01
N VAL A 10 5.90 1.39 -13.46
CA VAL A 10 4.98 2.30 -12.76
C VAL A 10 3.56 1.73 -12.73
N LYS A 11 3.08 1.19 -13.85
CA LYS A 11 1.75 0.53 -13.90
C LYS A 11 1.68 -0.64 -12.93
N LEU A 12 2.72 -1.47 -12.91
CA LEU A 12 2.80 -2.62 -12.04
C LEU A 12 2.81 -2.22 -10.55
N ALA A 13 3.57 -1.18 -10.19
CA ALA A 13 3.59 -0.65 -8.82
C ALA A 13 2.20 -0.18 -8.35
N ARG A 14 1.47 0.53 -9.23
CA ARG A 14 0.10 0.98 -8.96
C ARG A 14 -0.88 -0.17 -8.83
N GLU A 15 -0.75 -1.19 -9.67
CA GLU A 15 -1.59 -2.40 -9.58
C GLU A 15 -1.38 -3.12 -8.24
N TYR A 16 -0.13 -3.30 -7.81
CA TYR A 16 0.15 -3.89 -6.50
C TYR A 16 -0.40 -3.04 -5.34
N ALA A 17 -0.32 -1.71 -5.43
CA ALA A 17 -0.91 -0.82 -4.42
C ALA A 17 -2.44 -0.97 -4.37
N LEU A 18 -3.12 -1.07 -5.51
CA LEU A 18 -4.57 -1.26 -5.60
C LEU A 18 -5.02 -2.64 -5.08
N LEU A 19 -4.22 -3.69 -5.31
CA LEU A 19 -4.47 -5.03 -4.79
C LEU A 19 -4.19 -5.15 -3.28
N GLY A 20 -3.68 -4.10 -2.63
CA GLY A 20 -3.31 -4.11 -1.22
C GLY A 20 -1.96 -4.77 -0.91
N ASN A 21 -1.18 -5.12 -1.94
CA ASN A 21 0.17 -5.64 -1.78
C ASN A 21 1.18 -4.49 -1.65
N TYR A 22 1.04 -3.73 -0.55
CA TYR A 22 1.83 -2.52 -0.31
C TYR A 22 3.32 -2.79 -0.14
N SER A 23 3.71 -3.95 0.40
CA SER A 23 5.12 -4.34 0.55
C SER A 23 5.81 -4.50 -0.81
N SER A 24 5.16 -5.15 -1.78
CA SER A 24 5.72 -5.30 -3.13
C SER A 24 5.68 -3.98 -3.90
N ALA A 25 4.58 -3.22 -3.78
CA ALA A 25 4.45 -1.90 -4.37
C ALA A 25 5.56 -0.96 -3.88
N SER A 26 5.85 -0.94 -2.58
CA SER A 26 6.88 -0.10 -1.96
C SER A 26 8.28 -0.35 -2.53
N VAL A 27 8.66 -1.62 -2.72
CA VAL A 27 9.97 -1.96 -3.29
C VAL A 27 10.06 -1.53 -4.76
N LEU A 28 8.97 -1.71 -5.52
CA LEU A 28 8.91 -1.27 -6.91
C LEU A 28 9.00 0.25 -7.05
N TYR A 29 8.28 1.00 -6.22
CA TYR A 29 8.36 2.46 -6.17
C TYR A 29 9.77 2.94 -5.86
N HIS A 30 10.46 2.32 -4.89
CA HIS A 30 11.84 2.69 -4.56
C HIS A 30 12.80 2.45 -5.74
N GLY A 31 12.68 1.29 -6.39
CA GLY A 31 13.46 0.97 -7.58
C GLY A 31 13.20 1.93 -8.75
N LEU A 32 11.94 2.32 -8.96
CA LEU A 32 11.55 3.29 -9.98
C LEU A 32 12.16 4.68 -9.73
N LEU A 33 12.12 5.16 -8.48
CA LEU A 33 12.69 6.45 -8.11
C LEU A 33 14.19 6.51 -8.39
N ASP A 34 14.93 5.44 -8.08
CA ASP A 34 16.37 5.35 -8.38
C ASP A 34 16.64 5.24 -9.89
N GLN A 35 15.82 4.48 -10.62
CA GLN A 35 15.94 4.36 -12.07
C GLN A 35 15.75 5.71 -12.77
N ILE A 36 14.70 6.44 -12.40
CA ILE A 36 14.40 7.76 -12.96
C ILE A 36 15.50 8.75 -12.59
N LYS A 37 15.99 8.72 -11.35
CA LYS A 37 17.08 9.59 -10.90
C LYS A 37 18.37 9.33 -11.69
N ASN A 38 18.75 8.07 -11.90
CA ASN A 38 19.89 7.70 -12.73
C ASN A 38 19.70 8.14 -14.19
N TYR A 39 18.49 8.02 -14.74
CA TYR A 39 18.19 8.50 -16.08
C TYR A 39 18.34 10.02 -16.19
N MET A 40 17.82 10.78 -15.21
CA MET A 40 17.99 12.23 -15.15
C MET A 40 19.46 12.67 -15.09
N TYR A 41 20.30 11.94 -14.35
CA TYR A 41 21.75 12.21 -14.32
C TYR A 41 22.45 11.95 -15.66
N ALA A 42 21.98 10.96 -16.43
CA ALA A 42 22.55 10.60 -17.73
C ALA A 42 22.13 11.58 -18.84
N VAL A 43 20.95 12.19 -18.74
CA VAL A 43 20.40 13.10 -19.76
C VAL A 43 20.86 14.54 -19.52
N ARG A 44 21.53 15.13 -20.52
CA ARG A 44 21.97 16.54 -20.50
C ARG A 44 20.96 17.54 -21.10
N ASP A 45 19.81 17.06 -21.57
CA ASP A 45 18.76 17.91 -22.13
C ASP A 45 17.89 18.50 -21.00
N GLY A 46 17.98 19.81 -20.81
CA GLY A 46 17.27 20.51 -19.74
C GLY A 46 15.74 20.45 -19.85
N GLY A 47 15.18 20.36 -21.06
CA GLY A 47 13.72 20.27 -21.25
C GLY A 47 13.18 18.89 -20.89
N VAL A 48 13.96 17.85 -21.18
CA VAL A 48 13.65 16.46 -20.79
C VAL A 48 13.83 16.29 -19.28
N HIS A 49 14.87 16.91 -18.70
CA HIS A 49 15.13 16.86 -17.25
C HIS A 49 13.95 17.37 -16.41
N GLN A 50 13.33 18.49 -16.79
CA GLN A 50 12.19 19.04 -16.05
C GLN A 50 10.98 18.10 -16.03
N ARG A 51 10.66 17.46 -17.17
CA ARG A 51 9.53 16.50 -17.26
C ARG A 51 9.78 15.27 -16.40
N TRP A 52 11.00 14.74 -16.43
CA TRP A 52 11.38 13.62 -15.58
C TRP A 52 11.40 13.98 -14.11
N GLN A 53 11.79 15.20 -13.76
CA GLN A 53 11.72 15.69 -12.40
C GLN A 53 10.28 15.78 -11.88
N GLN A 54 9.34 16.23 -12.71
CA GLN A 54 7.91 16.21 -12.38
C GLN A 54 7.41 14.78 -12.17
N LEU A 55 7.70 13.87 -13.08
CA LEU A 55 7.31 12.47 -12.95
C LEU A 55 7.90 11.81 -11.69
N TRP A 56 9.17 12.11 -11.38
CA TRP A 56 9.83 11.62 -10.17
C TRP A 56 9.11 12.10 -8.90
N GLN A 57 8.68 13.37 -8.87
CA GLN A 57 7.91 13.93 -7.74
C GLN A 57 6.56 13.24 -7.58
N GLU A 58 5.82 13.02 -8.67
CA GLU A 58 4.53 12.31 -8.65
C GLU A 58 4.68 10.89 -8.10
N ILE A 59 5.67 10.15 -8.59
CA ILE A 59 5.95 8.78 -8.12
C ILE A 59 6.40 8.77 -6.66
N ASN A 60 7.17 9.78 -6.23
CA ASN A 60 7.61 9.89 -4.84
C ASN A 60 6.43 10.16 -3.89
N GLU A 61 5.46 10.97 -4.32
CA GLU A 61 4.23 11.21 -3.57
C GLU A 61 3.39 9.93 -3.45
N GLU A 62 3.19 9.19 -4.55
CA GLU A 62 2.52 7.88 -4.52
C GLU A 62 3.23 6.90 -3.58
N SER A 63 4.57 6.85 -3.64
CA SER A 63 5.37 6.02 -2.73
C SER A 63 5.14 6.40 -1.27
N ARG A 64 5.03 7.69 -0.95
CA ARG A 64 4.75 8.15 0.42
C ARG A 64 3.36 7.71 0.87
N GLN A 65 2.35 7.85 0.02
CA GLN A 65 0.99 7.40 0.31
C GLN A 65 0.95 5.90 0.63
N VAL A 66 1.69 5.08 -0.13
CA VAL A 66 1.81 3.63 0.15
C VAL A 66 2.44 3.38 1.52
N GLN A 67 3.50 4.13 1.90
CA GLN A 67 4.10 4.03 3.23
C GLN A 67 3.14 4.44 4.35
N ASP A 68 2.39 5.53 4.15
CA ASP A 68 1.42 6.01 5.13
C ASP A 68 0.29 4.99 5.36
N ILE A 69 -0.18 4.34 4.29
CA ILE A 69 -1.13 3.23 4.38
C ILE A 69 -0.52 2.06 5.15
N MET A 70 0.71 1.65 4.84
CA MET A 70 1.39 0.57 5.56
C MET A 70 1.53 0.88 7.06
N SER A 71 1.93 2.11 7.41
CA SER A 71 2.06 2.55 8.80
C SER A 71 0.71 2.53 9.52
N THR A 72 -0.35 2.98 8.85
CA THR A 72 -1.72 2.97 9.39
C THR A 72 -2.22 1.54 9.58
N LEU A 73 -1.93 0.62 8.65
CA LEU A 73 -2.27 -0.79 8.79
C LEU A 73 -1.48 -1.47 9.92
N GLN A 74 -0.23 -1.05 10.16
CA GLN A 74 0.57 -1.54 11.28
C GLN A 74 0.04 -1.05 12.63
N SER A 75 -0.44 0.20 12.74
CA SER A 75 -1.00 0.70 14.01
C SER A 75 -2.22 -0.11 14.44
N PHE A 76 -3.10 -0.47 13.50
CA PHE A 76 -4.26 -1.33 13.80
C PHE A 76 -3.89 -2.75 14.24
N GLN A 77 -2.74 -3.28 13.79
CA GLN A 77 -2.28 -4.61 14.21
C GLN A 77 -1.75 -4.61 15.65
N LEU A 78 -1.13 -3.51 16.08
CA LEU A 78 -0.61 -3.36 17.44
C LEU A 78 -1.73 -3.27 18.49
N ASP A 79 -2.82 -2.59 18.15
CA ASP A 79 -4.01 -2.46 19.02
C ASP A 79 -4.83 -3.76 19.13
N MET A 80 -4.60 -4.74 18.25
CA MET A 80 -5.25 -6.05 18.26
C MET A 80 -4.49 -7.12 19.06
N ALA A 81 -3.33 -6.79 19.64
CA ALA A 81 -2.59 -7.72 20.47
C ALA A 81 -3.48 -8.15 21.67
N PRO A 82 -3.79 -9.45 21.83
CA PRO A 82 -4.65 -9.90 22.91
C PRO A 82 -3.99 -9.54 24.23
N ALA A 83 -4.73 -8.80 25.07
CA ALA A 83 -4.38 -8.62 26.47
C ALA A 83 -4.11 -10.00 27.05
N LYS A 84 -2.87 -10.19 27.51
CA LYS A 84 -2.35 -11.39 28.18
C LYS A 84 -3.45 -12.02 29.05
N PRO A 85 -3.86 -13.28 28.83
CA PRO A 85 -4.87 -13.89 29.68
C PRO A 85 -4.30 -13.99 31.09
N SER A 86 -4.81 -13.18 32.01
CA SER A 86 -4.54 -13.36 33.43
C SER A 86 -5.24 -14.66 33.83
N ASN A 87 -4.45 -15.69 34.15
CA ASN A 87 -4.96 -16.95 34.69
C ASN A 87 -5.80 -16.65 35.95
N HIS A 88 -7.10 -16.80 35.83
CA HIS A 88 -8.01 -16.96 36.97
C HIS A 88 -8.76 -18.26 36.71
N ASP A 89 -8.36 -19.30 37.45
CA ASP A 89 -9.03 -20.59 37.52
C ASP A 89 -10.48 -20.46 38.03
N ASP A 90 -11.27 -21.49 37.75
CA ASP A 90 -12.55 -21.88 38.38
C ASP A 90 -13.90 -21.63 37.63
N PHE A 91 -14.43 -22.75 37.10
CA PHE A 91 -15.82 -23.25 37.08
C PHE A 91 -16.98 -22.46 36.44
N GLU A 92 -17.45 -22.92 35.26
CA GLU A 92 -18.68 -23.73 35.05
C GLU A 92 -19.21 -23.62 33.61
N MET A 93 -19.97 -24.64 33.22
CA MET A 93 -20.22 -25.13 31.87
C MET A 93 -21.59 -24.68 31.31
N ARG A 94 -21.66 -24.18 30.05
CA ARG A 94 -22.81 -24.42 29.14
C ARG A 94 -22.57 -23.97 27.67
N PRO A 95 -23.16 -24.66 26.66
CA PRO A 95 -22.75 -24.53 25.26
C PRO A 95 -23.65 -23.61 24.42
N ALA A 96 -23.09 -23.23 23.26
CA ALA A 96 -23.70 -22.67 22.05
C ALA A 96 -24.23 -21.22 22.13
N HIS A 97 -23.38 -20.27 21.72
CA HIS A 97 -23.86 -19.14 20.93
C HIS A 97 -22.93 -18.93 19.73
N VAL A 98 -23.56 -18.91 18.56
CA VAL A 98 -23.00 -18.76 17.23
C VAL A 98 -22.05 -17.56 17.19
N GLU A 99 -20.81 -17.81 16.79
CA GLU A 99 -19.84 -16.79 16.42
C GLU A 99 -20.38 -16.11 15.14
N PRO A 100 -20.76 -14.81 15.17
CA PRO A 100 -20.86 -14.08 13.93
C PRO A 100 -19.42 -14.04 13.44
N ARG A 101 -19.13 -14.78 12.37
CA ARG A 101 -17.92 -14.50 11.60
C ARG A 101 -18.07 -13.07 11.15
N TYR A 102 -17.49 -12.15 11.91
CA TYR A 102 -17.08 -10.85 11.42
C TYR A 102 -16.08 -11.19 10.34
N SER A 103 -16.59 -11.41 9.13
CA SER A 103 -15.80 -11.32 7.92
C SER A 103 -15.25 -9.91 7.98
N ILE A 104 -14.04 -9.78 8.51
CA ILE A 104 -13.26 -8.55 8.46
C ILE A 104 -13.09 -8.33 6.97
N LEU A 105 -14.01 -7.58 6.35
CA LEU A 105 -13.81 -7.08 5.02
C LEU A 105 -12.47 -6.36 5.10
N SER A 106 -11.48 -6.88 4.36
CA SER A 106 -10.19 -6.21 4.25
C SER A 106 -10.45 -4.75 3.93
N VAL A 107 -9.64 -3.83 4.47
CA VAL A 107 -9.74 -2.39 4.18
C VAL A 107 -9.81 -2.15 2.65
N THR A 108 -9.16 -3.03 1.87
CA THR A 108 -9.24 -3.11 0.40
C THR A 108 -10.66 -3.22 -0.13
N GLN A 109 -11.52 -4.02 0.49
CA GLN A 109 -12.90 -4.25 0.08
C GLN A 109 -13.80 -3.04 0.43
N PHE A 110 -13.49 -2.33 1.52
CA PHE A 110 -14.14 -1.07 1.87
C PHE A 110 -13.78 0.06 0.90
N VAL A 111 -12.50 0.18 0.53
CA VAL A 111 -12.03 1.17 -0.46
C VAL A 111 -12.63 0.87 -1.84
N PHE A 112 -12.70 -0.40 -2.24
CA PHE A 112 -13.30 -0.81 -3.51
C PHE A 112 -14.81 -0.51 -3.56
N LEU A 113 -15.54 -0.79 -2.47
CA LEU A 113 -16.95 -0.41 -2.33
C LEU A 113 -17.15 1.11 -2.37
N ALA A 114 -16.27 1.89 -1.72
CA ALA A 114 -16.35 3.35 -1.73
C ALA A 114 -16.07 3.95 -3.12
N LEU A 115 -15.12 3.41 -3.89
CA LEU A 115 -14.86 3.86 -5.26
C LEU A 115 -15.99 3.48 -6.23
N CYS A 116 -16.61 2.30 -6.09
CA CYS A 116 -17.71 1.87 -6.94
C CYS A 116 -19.06 2.56 -6.64
N SER A 117 -19.19 3.28 -5.52
CA SER A 117 -20.42 3.98 -5.13
C SER A 117 -20.42 5.49 -5.41
N ALA A 118 -19.38 6.05 -6.03
CA ALA A 118 -19.38 7.46 -6.45
C ALA A 118 -20.14 7.62 -7.79
N PRO A 119 -21.27 8.35 -7.85
CA PRO A 119 -21.88 8.71 -9.12
C PRO A 119 -21.07 9.82 -9.81
N GLU A 120 -20.99 9.77 -11.15
CA GLU A 120 -20.41 10.80 -12.03
C GLU A 120 -20.94 12.22 -11.76
#